data_AF-A0A1I7VE24-F1
#
_entry.id   AF-A0A1I7VE24-F1
#
_cell.length_a   1.000
_cell.length_b   1.000
_cell.length_c   1.000
_cell.angle_alpha   90.00
_cell.angle_beta   90.00
_cell.angle_gamma   90.00
#
_symmetry.space_group_name_H-M   'P 1'
#
loop_
_entity.id
_entity.type
_entity.pdbx_description
1 polymer ?
#
loop_
_entity_poly.entity_id
_entity_poly.type
_entity_poly.pdbx_seq_one_letter_code
_entity_poly.pdbx_strand_id
1 'polypeptide(L)'
;MILAVILLFAIAASVKVLITHTCPGGRSVCPDSATCCLTDAGIYGCCPVMDAVCCDDLIHCCPPATKCDMVHGQCLQNEVSVPRKNKQTDHLTKETSIKNRQLLRTFNDGNNSYIASHTCCEEMHGGS
;
A
#
# COMPACT_ATOMS: atom_id res chain seq x y z
N MET A 1 -34.64 13.00 -36.12
CA MET A 1 -34.07 11.69 -35.72
C MET A 1 -32.58 11.76 -35.43
N ILE A 2 -31.75 12.33 -36.32
CA ILE A 2 -30.29 12.47 -36.12
C ILE A 2 -29.94 13.19 -34.80
N LEU A 3 -30.66 14.27 -34.44
CA LEU A 3 -30.43 15.00 -33.19
C LEU A 3 -30.68 14.16 -31.93
N ALA A 4 -31.70 13.28 -31.95
CA ALA A 4 -32.00 12.39 -30.84
C ALA A 4 -30.92 11.31 -30.68
N VAL A 5 -30.35 10.82 -31.79
CA VAL A 5 -29.24 9.86 -31.78
C VAL A 5 -27.97 10.49 -31.19
N ILE A 6 -27.65 11.73 -31.58
CA ILE A 6 -26.49 12.47 -31.03
C ILE A 6 -26.63 12.67 -29.53
N LEU A 7 -27.83 13.05 -29.05
CA LEU A 7 -28.11 13.18 -27.62
C LEU A 7 -27.91 11.85 -26.87
N LEU A 8 -28.39 10.73 -27.42
CA LEU A 8 -28.23 9.42 -26.79
C LEU A 8 -26.76 8.98 -26.66
N PHE A 9 -25.94 9.17 -27.69
CA PHE A 9 -24.51 8.86 -27.63
C PHE A 9 -23.74 9.76 -26.66
N ALA A 10 -24.06 11.06 -26.61
CA ALA A 10 -23.46 12.00 -25.67
C ALA A 10 -23.79 11.65 -24.20
N ILE A 11 -25.02 11.19 -23.95
CA ILE A 11 -25.45 10.71 -22.63
C ILE A 11 -24.71 9.42 -22.26
N ALA A 12 -24.59 8.46 -23.19
CA ALA A 12 -23.90 7.19 -22.95
C ALA A 12 -22.38 7.36 -22.69
N ALA A 13 -21.71 8.29 -23.38
CA ALA A 13 -20.29 8.57 -23.18
C ALA A 13 -19.96 9.18 -21.80
N SER A 14 -20.97 9.73 -21.11
CA SER A 14 -20.82 10.33 -19.79
C SER A 14 -21.03 9.31 -18.65
N VAL A 15 -21.40 8.07 -18.98
CA VAL A 15 -21.63 7.00 -17.99
C VAL A 15 -20.29 6.40 -17.60
N LYS A 16 -19.77 6.76 -16.42
CA LYS A 16 -18.72 5.98 -15.77
C LYS A 16 -19.32 4.66 -15.29
N VAL A 17 -19.04 3.59 -16.03
CA VAL A 17 -19.30 2.23 -15.55
C VAL A 17 -18.30 1.97 -14.45
N LEU A 18 -18.72 2.10 -13.19
CA LEU A 18 -17.93 1.65 -12.07
C LEU A 18 -17.94 0.12 -12.10
N ILE A 19 -16.83 -0.48 -12.54
CA ILE A 19 -16.70 -1.93 -12.58
C ILE A 19 -16.42 -2.43 -11.16
N THR A 20 -17.27 -3.33 -10.68
CA THR A 20 -17.22 -3.86 -9.32
C THR A 20 -17.45 -5.38 -9.34
N HIS A 21 -16.87 -6.06 -8.36
CA HIS A 21 -17.04 -7.49 -8.12
C HIS A 21 -17.63 -7.74 -6.73
N THR A 22 -18.33 -8.87 -6.59
CA THR A 22 -18.93 -9.29 -5.33
C THR A 22 -17.97 -10.22 -4.58
N CYS A 23 -17.72 -9.94 -3.29
CA CYS A 23 -16.86 -10.77 -2.46
C CYS A 23 -17.49 -12.15 -2.17
N PRO A 24 -16.70 -13.17 -1.76
CA PRO A 24 -17.17 -14.55 -1.53
C PRO A 24 -18.30 -14.71 -0.49
N GLY A 25 -18.60 -13.67 0.30
CA GLY A 25 -19.73 -13.63 1.23
C GLY A 25 -21.01 -12.97 0.71
N GLY A 26 -21.05 -12.48 -0.54
CA GLY A 26 -22.23 -11.88 -1.17
C GLY A 26 -22.72 -10.55 -0.59
N ARG A 27 -22.13 -10.08 0.52
CA ARG A 27 -22.56 -8.88 1.26
C ARG A 27 -21.75 -7.63 0.93
N SER A 28 -20.53 -7.81 0.43
CA SER A 28 -19.60 -6.73 0.14
C SER A 28 -19.27 -6.71 -1.34
N VAL A 29 -19.24 -5.51 -1.89
CA VAL A 29 -18.95 -5.25 -3.30
C VAL A 29 -17.76 -4.30 -3.36
N CYS A 30 -16.72 -4.71 -4.07
CA CYS A 30 -15.48 -3.96 -4.20
C CYS A 30 -15.26 -3.56 -5.66
N PRO A 31 -14.60 -2.43 -5.95
CA PRO A 31 -14.17 -2.13 -7.31
C PRO A 31 -13.18 -3.19 -7.80
N ASP A 32 -13.09 -3.41 -9.11
CA ASP A 32 -12.19 -4.42 -9.67
C ASP A 32 -10.70 -4.16 -9.37
N SER A 33 -10.32 -2.92 -9.09
CA SER A 33 -8.98 -2.55 -8.66
C SER A 33 -8.70 -2.82 -7.18
N ALA A 34 -9.67 -3.37 -6.45
CA ALA A 34 -9.57 -3.68 -5.03
C ALA A 34 -9.63 -5.20 -4.77
N THR A 35 -9.17 -5.61 -3.60
CA THR A 35 -9.19 -7.02 -3.19
C THR A 35 -10.14 -7.20 -2.00
N CYS A 36 -10.95 -8.26 -2.04
CA CYS A 36 -11.80 -8.65 -0.91
C CYS A 36 -10.98 -9.31 0.19
N CYS A 37 -10.98 -8.73 1.39
CA CYS A 37 -10.37 -9.32 2.58
C CYS A 37 -11.39 -9.47 3.70
N LEU A 38 -11.27 -10.54 4.50
CA LEU A 38 -12.13 -10.75 5.66
C LEU A 38 -11.68 -9.85 6.80
N THR A 39 -12.63 -9.24 7.51
CA THR A 39 -12.36 -8.41 8.69
C THR A 39 -12.64 -9.15 9.99
N ASP A 40 -12.16 -8.60 11.11
CA ASP A 40 -12.38 -9.12 12.47
C ASP A 40 -13.86 -9.30 12.83
N ALA A 41 -14.72 -8.47 12.26
CA ALA A 41 -16.18 -8.55 12.35
C ALA A 41 -16.81 -9.69 11.52
N GLY A 42 -16.00 -10.49 10.80
CA GLY A 42 -16.48 -11.60 9.97
C GLY A 42 -17.20 -11.15 8.68
N ILE A 43 -16.98 -9.91 8.26
CA ILE A 43 -17.50 -9.35 7.00
C ILE A 43 -16.34 -9.09 6.03
N TYR A 44 -16.63 -8.94 4.75
CA TYR A 44 -15.60 -8.61 3.77
C TYR A 44 -15.42 -7.09 3.66
N GLY A 45 -14.18 -6.63 3.69
CA GLY A 45 -13.75 -5.27 3.35
C GLY A 45 -12.99 -5.23 2.02
N CYS A 46 -12.82 -4.02 1.49
CA CYS A 46 -12.11 -3.79 0.23
C CYS A 46 -10.74 -3.17 0.49
N CYS A 47 -9.68 -3.86 0.10
CA CYS A 47 -8.34 -3.30 0.11
C CYS A 47 -8.05 -2.56 -1.20
N PRO A 48 -7.49 -1.35 -1.17
CA PRO A 48 -7.43 -0.44 -2.33
C PRO A 48 -6.46 -0.89 -3.43
N VAL A 49 -5.76 -2.00 -3.21
CA VAL A 49 -4.78 -2.58 -4.13
C VAL A 49 -5.33 -3.92 -4.64
N MET A 50 -5.12 -4.16 -5.93
CA MET A 50 -5.44 -5.43 -6.57
C MET A 50 -4.43 -6.50 -6.14
N ASP A 51 -4.88 -7.75 -6.04
CA ASP A 51 -4.06 -8.90 -5.59
C ASP A 51 -3.38 -8.68 -4.23
N ALA A 52 -4.01 -7.90 -3.35
CA ALA A 52 -3.50 -7.63 -2.02
C ALA A 52 -3.48 -8.91 -1.18
N VAL A 53 -2.48 -9.03 -0.33
CA VAL A 53 -2.38 -10.13 0.64
C VAL A 53 -3.12 -9.70 1.91
N CYS A 54 -4.20 -10.40 2.25
CA CYS A 54 -4.93 -10.20 3.49
C CYS A 54 -4.10 -10.76 4.65
N CYS A 55 -3.81 -9.94 5.66
CA CYS A 55 -3.09 -10.39 6.84
C CYS A 55 -4.03 -11.10 7.84
N ASP A 56 -3.48 -11.93 8.72
CA ASP A 56 -4.24 -12.69 9.71
C ASP A 56 -4.83 -11.81 10.84
N ASP A 57 -4.45 -10.54 10.91
CA ASP A 57 -5.07 -9.56 11.80
C ASP A 57 -6.45 -9.10 11.35
N LEU A 58 -6.85 -9.44 10.11
CA LEU A 58 -8.14 -9.08 9.52
C LEU A 58 -8.38 -7.55 9.45
N ILE A 59 -7.32 -6.74 9.53
CA ILE A 59 -7.40 -5.28 9.47
C ILE A 59 -6.38 -4.68 8.51
N HIS A 60 -5.25 -5.34 8.30
CA HIS A 60 -4.20 -4.88 7.40
C HIS A 60 -4.15 -5.71 6.11
N CYS A 61 -3.76 -5.00 5.06
CA CYS A 61 -3.54 -5.56 3.74
C CYS A 61 -2.15 -5.18 3.27
N CYS A 62 -1.45 -6.15 2.74
CA CYS A 62 -0.14 -5.96 2.15
C CYS A 62 -0.21 -5.93 0.62
N PRO A 63 0.74 -5.24 -0.06
CA PRO A 63 0.83 -5.25 -1.52
C PRO A 63 0.98 -6.67 -2.09
N PRO A 64 0.68 -6.88 -3.38
CA PRO A 64 0.92 -8.16 -4.04
C PRO A 64 2.38 -8.60 -3.93
N ALA A 65 2.58 -9.93 -3.91
CA ALA A 65 3.90 -10.57 -3.80
C ALA A 65 4.70 -10.21 -2.52
N THR A 66 4.00 -9.86 -1.44
CA THR A 66 4.59 -9.67 -0.11
C THR A 66 3.99 -10.66 0.90
N LYS A 67 4.59 -10.74 2.08
CA LYS A 67 4.11 -11.53 3.22
C LYS A 67 3.95 -10.61 4.42
N CYS A 68 2.86 -10.80 5.16
CA CYS A 68 2.63 -10.08 6.40
C CYS A 68 3.60 -10.58 7.49
N ASP A 69 4.41 -9.67 8.01
CA ASP A 69 5.14 -9.83 9.26
C ASP A 69 4.35 -9.15 10.38
N MET A 70 3.56 -9.96 11.07
CA MET A 70 2.71 -9.55 12.17
C MET A 70 3.48 -9.13 13.42
N VAL A 71 4.74 -9.58 13.56
CA VAL A 71 5.58 -9.27 14.72
C VAL A 71 6.07 -7.83 14.64
N HIS A 72 6.45 -7.39 13.44
CA HIS A 72 6.98 -6.04 13.21
C HIS A 72 5.97 -5.09 12.55
N GLY A 73 4.78 -5.58 12.17
CA GLY A 73 3.76 -4.80 11.47
C GLY A 73 4.21 -4.37 10.06
N GLN A 74 4.92 -5.24 9.34
CA GLN A 74 5.55 -4.91 8.06
C GLN A 74 5.14 -5.89 6.95
N CYS A 75 5.17 -5.44 5.71
CA CYS A 75 5.00 -6.29 4.53
C CYS A 75 6.39 -6.63 3.97
N LEU A 76 6.82 -7.87 4.15
CA LEU A 76 8.11 -8.36 3.64
C LEU A 76 7.95 -8.77 2.18
N GLN A 77 8.85 -8.34 1.30
CA GLN A 77 8.84 -8.80 -0.09
C GLN A 77 9.15 -10.31 -0.10
N ASN A 78 8.30 -11.11 -0.73
CA ASN A 78 8.68 -12.50 -0.99
C ASN A 78 9.89 -12.46 -1.92
N GLU A 79 10.89 -13.32 -1.69
CA GLU A 79 12.02 -13.52 -2.60
C GLU A 79 11.53 -14.15 -3.91
N VAL A 80 10.76 -13.41 -4.71
CA VAL A 80 10.77 -13.62 -6.15
C VAL A 80 12.16 -13.16 -6.57
N SER A 81 12.95 -14.11 -7.07
CA SER A 81 14.26 -13.92 -7.68
C SER A 81 14.16 -13.00 -8.91
N VAL A 82 13.82 -11.74 -8.69
CA VAL A 82 14.12 -10.66 -9.62
C VAL A 82 15.62 -10.45 -9.50
N PRO A 83 16.40 -10.61 -10.59
CA PRO A 83 17.80 -10.23 -10.57
C PRO A 83 17.86 -8.77 -10.13
N ARG A 84 18.42 -8.51 -8.94
CA ARG A 84 18.83 -7.17 -8.55
C ARG A 84 19.64 -6.62 -9.72
N LYS A 85 19.20 -5.50 -10.30
CA LYS A 85 20.16 -4.58 -10.87
C LYS A 85 20.98 -4.10 -9.68
N ASN A 86 22.13 -4.73 -9.52
CA ASN A 86 23.14 -4.32 -8.58
C ASN A 86 23.41 -2.84 -8.84
N LYS A 87 23.09 -1.98 -7.88
CA LYS A 87 23.95 -0.83 -7.63
C LYS A 87 24.81 -1.19 -6.42
N GLN A 88 25.67 -2.18 -6.63
CA GLN A 88 26.78 -2.52 -5.75
C GLN A 88 28.03 -1.84 -6.30
N THR A 89 28.23 -0.60 -5.87
CA THR A 89 29.52 0.10 -5.76
C THR A 89 29.24 1.17 -4.70
N ASP A 90 29.81 1.21 -3.50
CA ASP A 90 31.01 0.58 -2.99
C ASP A 90 30.89 0.50 -1.47
N HIS A 91 31.45 -0.55 -0.88
CA HIS A 91 31.98 -0.43 0.47
C HIS A 91 33.28 0.35 0.35
N LEU A 92 33.38 1.48 1.05
CA LEU A 92 34.59 2.27 1.29
C LEU A 92 34.94 3.36 0.24
N THR A 93 34.21 4.47 0.27
CA THR A 93 34.91 5.77 0.35
C THR A 93 34.34 6.58 1.49
N LYS A 94 35.29 7.03 2.31
CA LYS A 94 35.16 7.70 3.58
C LYS A 94 34.38 9.00 3.45
N GLU A 95 33.88 9.45 4.59
CA GLU A 95 33.46 10.83 4.86
C GLU A 95 34.14 11.85 3.94
N THR A 96 33.35 12.59 3.18
CA THR A 96 33.71 13.95 2.85
C THR A 96 32.44 14.78 2.85
N SER A 97 32.21 15.40 4.01
CA SER A 97 31.44 16.62 4.20
C SER A 97 31.38 17.47 2.92
N ILE A 98 30.18 17.87 2.47
CA ILE A 98 29.84 19.22 1.99
C ILE A 98 28.31 19.34 1.91
N LYS A 99 27.78 20.11 2.88
CA LYS A 99 26.52 20.88 2.93
C LYS A 99 25.56 20.82 1.71
N ASN A 100 24.32 20.34 1.90
CA ASN A 100 23.14 21.24 1.87
C ASN A 100 21.81 20.54 2.28
N ARG A 101 21.40 20.79 3.52
CA ARG A 101 20.04 21.11 4.02
C ARG A 101 18.81 20.38 3.43
N GLN A 102 18.60 19.11 3.82
CA GLN A 102 17.25 18.57 4.11
C GLN A 102 17.39 17.40 5.09
N LEU A 103 16.92 17.58 6.33
CA LEU A 103 17.07 16.65 7.44
C LEU A 103 16.19 15.41 7.24
N LEU A 104 16.71 14.37 6.59
CA LEU A 104 16.25 13.01 6.85
C LEU A 104 16.90 12.58 8.16
N ARG A 105 16.14 12.61 9.27
CA ARG A 105 16.64 12.10 10.55
C ARG A 105 16.65 10.58 10.47
N THR A 106 17.83 10.01 10.29
CA THR A 106 18.05 8.58 10.46
C THR A 106 18.23 8.30 11.96
N PHE A 107 17.44 7.39 12.50
CA PHE A 107 17.60 6.95 13.88
C PHE A 107 18.14 5.50 13.84
N ASN A 108 19.11 5.22 14.70
CA ASN A 108 19.78 3.93 14.80
C ASN A 108 19.66 3.38 16.23
N ASP A 109 18.94 2.27 16.43
CA ASP A 109 18.90 1.52 17.70
C ASP A 109 19.89 0.35 17.73
N GLY A 110 21.14 0.61 17.38
CA GLY A 110 22.25 -0.35 17.52
C GLY A 110 22.22 -1.58 16.59
N ASN A 111 21.06 -1.97 16.04
CA ASN A 111 20.90 -3.11 15.14
C ASN A 111 20.07 -2.81 13.89
N ASN A 112 19.49 -1.61 13.75
CA ASN A 112 18.77 -1.22 12.53
C ASN A 112 18.80 0.30 12.32
N SER A 113 18.70 0.72 11.05
CA SER A 113 18.62 2.13 10.64
C SER A 113 17.26 2.41 9.99
N TYR A 114 16.50 3.35 10.54
CA TYR A 114 15.19 3.73 9.99
C TYR A 114 15.25 5.13 9.39
N ILE A 115 14.63 5.26 8.22
CA ILE A 115 14.43 6.53 7.54
C ILE A 115 13.00 6.95 7.81
N ALA A 116 12.82 7.91 8.71
CA ALA A 116 11.51 8.53 8.91
C ALA A 116 11.27 9.55 7.78
N SER A 117 10.28 9.28 6.93
CA SER A 117 9.66 10.32 6.11
C SER A 117 8.60 11.00 6.99
N HIS A 118 8.61 12.33 7.07
CA HIS A 118 7.65 13.09 7.87
C HIS A 118 6.21 12.70 7.51
N THR A 119 5.49 12.09 8.48
CA THR A 119 4.01 11.84 8.64
C THR A 119 3.87 10.43 9.27
N CYS A 120 3.67 10.16 10.56
CA CYS A 120 3.18 10.89 11.73
C CYS A 120 3.90 10.37 13.01
N CYS A 121 4.27 11.26 13.93
CA CYS A 121 4.50 10.95 15.34
C CYS A 121 3.91 12.10 16.17
N GLU A 122 2.80 11.86 16.86
CA GLU A 122 2.49 12.61 18.07
C GLU A 122 2.45 11.58 19.21
N GLU A 123 3.58 11.44 19.90
CA GLU A 123 3.58 10.94 21.26
C GLU A 123 3.32 12.13 22.19
N MET A 124 2.23 12.09 22.96
CA MET A 124 2.17 12.77 24.26
C MET A 124 1.76 11.74 25.30
N HIS A 125 2.72 11.47 26.17
CA HIS A 125 2.64 10.65 27.37
C HIS A 125 1.41 10.97 28.23
N GLY A 126 0.71 9.92 28.66
CA GLY A 126 -0.23 9.96 29.78
C GLY A 126 0.10 8.87 30.78
N GLY A 127 0.42 9.23 32.02
CA GLY A 127 0.55 8.29 33.13
C GLY A 127 1.27 8.88 34.34
N SER A 128 0.50 9.11 35.40
CA SER A 128 0.84 9.72 36.69
C SER A 128 1.87 8.96 37.54
#